data_AF-A0A5S9P0L0-F1
#
_entry.id   AF-A0A5S9P0L0-F1
#
_cell.length_a   1.000
_cell.length_b   1.000
_cell.length_c   1.000
_cell.angle_alpha   90.00
_cell.angle_beta   90.00
_cell.angle_gamma   90.00
#
_symmetry.space_group_name_H-M   'P 1'
#
loop_
_entity.id
_entity.type
_entity.pdbx_description
1 polymer ?
#
loop_
_entity_poly.entity_id
_entity_poly.type
_entity_poly.pdbx_seq_one_letter_code
_entity_poly.pdbx_strand_id
1 'polypeptide(L)'
;MVNALADSGLAVPNPLDDTATECPAVGCAQSVVTDTLRIKTFPTAEDAAGYAAPRGLYRADTVVVAFAPPLTGAERSPYLQTLDRLTK
;
A
#
# COMPACT_ATOMS: atom_id res chain seq x y z
N MET A 1 4.98 -5.81 -4.32
CA MET A 1 3.61 -5.28 -4.47
C MET A 1 3.53 -4.14 -5.48
N VAL A 2 4.36 -3.09 -5.38
CA VAL A 2 4.36 -1.99 -6.39
C VAL A 2 4.56 -2.51 -7.82
N ASN A 3 5.50 -3.44 -8.04
CA ASN A 3 5.70 -4.05 -9.36
C ASN A 3 4.43 -4.76 -9.87
N ALA A 4 3.73 -5.50 -9.01
CA ALA A 4 2.50 -6.19 -9.39
C ALA A 4 1.35 -5.22 -9.77
N LEU A 5 1.30 -4.03 -9.15
CA LEU A 5 0.38 -2.97 -9.56
C LEU A 5 0.76 -2.40 -10.94
N ALA A 6 2.06 -2.18 -11.18
CA ALA A 6 2.57 -1.74 -12.48
C ALA A 6 2.26 -2.76 -13.58
N ASP A 7 2.52 -4.05 -13.32
CA ASP A 7 2.25 -5.17 -14.23
C ASP A 7 0.74 -5.31 -14.53
N SER A 8 -0.12 -4.84 -13.61
CA SER A 8 -1.57 -4.76 -13.80
C SER A 8 -2.02 -3.50 -14.57
N GLY A 9 -1.08 -2.69 -15.08
CA GLY A 9 -1.34 -1.49 -15.86
C GLY A 9 -1.66 -0.23 -15.03
N LEU A 10 -1.41 -0.24 -13.72
CA LEU A 10 -1.67 0.91 -12.85
C LEU A 10 -0.47 1.85 -12.75
N ALA A 11 -0.74 3.15 -12.61
CA ALA A 11 0.30 4.15 -12.50
C ALA A 11 0.95 4.14 -11.09
N VAL A 12 2.23 3.82 -11.04
CA VAL A 12 3.05 3.88 -9.82
C VAL A 12 4.26 4.79 -10.03
N PRO A 13 4.04 6.09 -10.28
CA PRO A 13 5.10 7.04 -10.63
C PRO A 13 6.10 7.24 -9.48
N ASN A 14 7.38 7.32 -9.83
CA ASN A 14 8.48 7.62 -8.91
C ASN A 14 8.49 6.72 -7.66
N PRO A 15 8.53 5.38 -7.82
CA PRO A 15 8.57 4.48 -6.68
C PRO A 15 9.90 4.62 -5.94
N LEU A 16 9.81 4.91 -4.65
CA LEU A 16 10.94 4.98 -3.74
C LEU A 16 10.72 3.96 -2.62
N ASP A 17 11.64 3.01 -2.52
CA ASP A 17 11.71 2.09 -1.38
C ASP A 17 12.25 2.86 -0.16
N ASP A 18 11.42 3.03 0.86
CA ASP A 18 11.78 3.66 2.13
C ASP A 18 11.76 2.66 3.30
N THR A 19 11.85 1.36 3.00
CA THR A 19 11.78 0.26 3.98
C THR A 19 12.76 0.43 5.13
N ALA A 20 14.03 0.73 4.82
CA ALA A 20 15.08 0.88 5.83
C ALA A 20 14.83 2.05 6.79
N THR A 21 14.08 3.06 6.37
CA THR A 21 13.76 4.24 7.17
C THR A 21 12.47 4.05 7.97
N GLU A 22 11.46 3.44 7.34
CA GLU A 22 10.10 3.44 7.88
C GLU A 22 9.80 2.21 8.72
N CYS A 23 10.17 1.03 8.21
CA CYS A 23 9.77 -0.23 8.82
C CYS A 23 10.37 -0.51 10.21
N PRO A 24 11.55 -0.01 10.61
CA PRO A 24 12.02 -0.17 11.99
C PRO A 24 11.07 0.42 13.04
N ALA A 25 10.31 1.46 12.71
CA ALA A 25 9.37 2.10 13.62
C ALA A 25 7.96 1.50 13.55
N VAL A 26 7.55 1.01 12.39
CA VAL A 26 6.17 0.55 12.11
C VAL A 26 6.02 -0.97 12.16
N GLY A 27 7.10 -1.73 12.03
CA GLY A 27 7.06 -3.20 11.99
C GLY A 27 6.62 -3.78 10.65
N CYS A 28 6.67 -3.00 9.57
CA CYS A 28 6.46 -3.55 8.23
C CYS A 28 7.67 -4.37 7.75
N ALA A 29 7.45 -5.23 6.75
CA ALA A 29 8.51 -5.93 6.03
C ALA A 29 9.00 -5.13 4.82
N GLN A 30 8.14 -4.28 4.26
CA GLN A 30 8.46 -3.42 3.12
C GLN A 30 7.61 -2.16 3.16
N SER A 31 8.21 -1.04 2.75
CA SER A 31 7.52 0.23 2.53
C SER A 31 8.00 0.85 1.23
N VAL A 32 7.06 1.19 0.36
CA VAL A 32 7.33 1.89 -0.91
C VAL A 32 6.37 3.06 -1.03
N VAL A 33 6.90 4.24 -1.35
CA VAL A 33 6.13 5.45 -1.62
C VAL A 33 6.23 5.81 -3.10
N THR A 34 5.11 6.22 -3.68
CA THR A 34 4.98 6.75 -5.04
C THR A 34 4.26 8.10 -4.95
N ASP A 35 4.14 8.82 -6.07
CA ASP A 35 3.33 10.06 -6.07
C ASP A 35 1.82 9.80 -5.93
N THR A 36 1.37 8.56 -6.17
CA THR A 36 -0.04 8.18 -6.12
C THR A 36 -0.43 7.53 -4.80
N LEU A 37 0.47 6.74 -4.19
CA LEU A 37 0.19 5.97 -3.00
C LEU A 37 1.47 5.60 -2.23
N ARG A 38 1.30 5.34 -0.95
CA ARG A 38 2.25 4.62 -0.12
C ARG A 38 1.69 3.24 0.17
N ILE A 39 2.51 2.23 -0.07
CA ILE A 39 2.17 0.84 0.22
C ILE A 39 3.11 0.28 1.28
N LYS A 40 2.53 -0.43 2.23
CA LYS A 40 3.26 -1.15 3.27
C LYS A 40 2.83 -2.60 3.25
N THR A 41 3.80 -3.50 3.29
CA THR A 41 3.56 -4.94 3.45
C THR A 41 4.04 -5.33 4.84
N PHE A 42 3.18 -6.00 5.60
CA PHE A 42 3.44 -6.44 6.97
C PHE A 42 3.73 -7.94 7.01
N PRO A 43 4.42 -8.42 8.05
CA PRO A 43 4.65 -9.85 8.25
C PRO A 43 3.36 -10.66 8.38
N THR A 44 2.33 -10.09 9.01
CA THR A 44 1.02 -10.74 9.22
C THR A 44 -0.15 -9.82 8.91
N ALA A 45 -1.32 -10.41 8.66
CA ALA A 45 -2.57 -9.68 8.47
C ALA A 45 -3.01 -8.94 9.75
N GLU A 46 -2.68 -9.47 10.93
CA GLU A 46 -2.96 -8.84 12.22
C GLU A 46 -2.10 -7.57 12.42
N ASP A 47 -0.82 -7.60 12.03
CA ASP A 47 0.05 -6.42 12.07
C ASP A 47 -0.46 -5.31 11.13
N ALA A 48 -0.83 -5.69 9.90
CA ALA A 48 -1.44 -4.78 8.93
C ALA A 48 -2.74 -4.17 9.47
N ALA A 49 -3.56 -4.98 10.15
CA ALA A 49 -4.80 -4.53 10.77
C ALA A 49 -4.55 -3.51 11.90
N GLY A 50 -3.62 -3.82 12.79
CA GLY A 50 -3.23 -2.94 13.90
C GLY A 50 -2.69 -1.60 13.43
N TYR A 51 -1.95 -1.59 12.31
CA TYR A 51 -1.47 -0.35 11.71
C TYR A 51 -2.57 0.47 11.01
N ALA A 52 -3.40 -0.19 10.19
CA ALA A 52 -4.37 0.48 9.32
C ALA A 52 -5.60 1.03 10.05
N ALA A 53 -6.17 0.25 10.99
CA ALA A 53 -7.42 0.58 11.66
C ALA A 53 -7.42 1.95 12.37
N PRO A 54 -6.44 2.28 13.25
CA PRO A 54 -6.42 3.58 13.93
C PRO A 54 -6.20 4.76 12.98
N ARG A 55 -5.72 4.50 11.75
CA ARG A 55 -5.42 5.52 10.74
C ARG A 55 -6.52 5.64 9.67
N GLY A 56 -7.56 4.80 9.73
CA GLY A 56 -8.60 4.74 8.71
C GLY A 56 -8.07 4.41 7.32
N LEU A 57 -6.98 3.64 7.23
CA LEU A 57 -6.35 3.27 5.97
C LEU A 57 -6.99 2.03 5.36
N TYR A 58 -6.91 1.93 4.04
CA TYR A 58 -7.32 0.70 3.35
C TYR A 58 -6.31 -0.42 3.59
N ARG A 59 -6.81 -1.64 3.74
CA ARG A 59 -6.01 -2.86 3.94
C ARG A 59 -6.58 -3.99 3.09
N ALA A 60 -5.70 -4.77 2.49
CA ALA A 60 -5.98 -6.06 1.88
C ALA A 60 -4.96 -7.08 2.42
N ASP A 61 -5.42 -8.02 3.24
CA ASP A 61 -4.57 -9.00 3.95
C ASP A 61 -3.38 -8.34 4.68
N THR A 62 -2.14 -8.67 4.31
CA THR A 62 -0.88 -8.14 4.84
C THR A 62 -0.49 -6.76 4.29
N VAL A 63 -1.30 -6.17 3.40
CA VAL A 63 -0.96 -4.95 2.67
C VAL A 63 -1.83 -3.78 3.12
N VAL A 64 -1.19 -2.65 3.44
CA VAL A 64 -1.86 -1.39 3.78
C VAL A 64 -1.51 -0.34 2.74
N VAL A 65 -2.51 0.43 2.32
CA VAL A 65 -2.33 1.51 1.35
C VAL A 65 -2.88 2.84 1.89
N ALA A 66 -2.07 3.87 1.73
CA ALA A 66 -2.45 5.26 1.90
C ALA A 66 -2.33 5.98 0.55
N PHE A 67 -3.42 6.55 0.04
CA PHE A 67 -3.37 7.31 -1.21
C PHE A 67 -2.92 8.74 -0.97
N ALA A 68 -2.20 9.31 -1.94
CA ALA A 68 -1.87 10.72 -1.93
C ALA A 68 -3.18 11.55 -1.96
N PRO A 69 -3.22 12.73 -1.30
CA PRO A 69 -4.41 13.59 -1.25
C PRO A 69 -5.08 13.90 -2.60
N PRO A 70 -4.36 14.12 -3.72
CA PRO A 70 -5.01 14.53 -4.97
C PRO A 70 -5.87 13.45 -5.63
N LEU A 71 -5.73 12.16 -5.28
CA LEU A 71 -6.52 11.11 -5.91
C LEU A 71 -7.97 11.13 -5.41
N THR A 72 -8.92 11.23 -6.34
CA THR A 72 -10.35 11.06 -6.08
C THR A 72 -10.72 9.59 -5.80
N GLY A 73 -11.91 9.33 -5.24
CA GLY A 73 -12.38 7.96 -5.03
C GLY A 73 -12.45 7.11 -6.32
N ALA A 74 -12.79 7.75 -7.45
CA ALA A 74 -12.81 7.08 -8.75
C ALA A 74 -11.40 6.64 -9.19
N GLU A 75 -10.39 7.48 -8.95
CA GLU A 75 -8.99 7.18 -9.26
C GLU A 75 -8.39 6.14 -8.31
N ARG A 76 -8.88 6.05 -7.07
CA ARG A 76 -8.45 5.03 -6.08
C ARG A 76 -9.01 3.64 -6.40
N SER A 77 -10.24 3.58 -6.91
CA SER A 77 -10.97 2.34 -7.17
C SER A 77 -10.19 1.25 -7.93
N PRO A 78 -9.49 1.53 -9.04
CA PRO A 78 -8.74 0.50 -9.76
C PRO A 78 -7.56 -0.08 -8.96
N TYR A 79 -6.92 0.72 -8.10
CA TYR A 79 -5.87 0.23 -7.19
C TYR A 79 -6.46 -0.71 -6.15
N LEU A 80 -7.57 -0.32 -5.51
CA LEU A 80 -8.24 -1.13 -4.48
C LEU A 80 -8.65 -2.50 -5.04
N GLN A 81 -9.33 -2.52 -6.19
CA GLN A 81 -9.76 -3.76 -6.84
C GLN A 81 -8.59 -4.67 -7.22
N THR A 82 -7.45 -4.07 -7.62
CA THR A 82 -6.26 -4.84 -7.99
C THR A 82 -5.57 -5.40 -6.76
N LEU A 83 -5.49 -4.63 -5.68
CA LEU A 83 -4.96 -5.10 -4.40
C LEU A 83 -5.79 -6.27 -3.85
N ASP A 84 -7.12 -6.16 -3.84
CA ASP A 84 -8.02 -7.23 -3.42
C ASP A 84 -7.85 -8.52 -4.26
N ARG A 85 -7.41 -8.41 -5.52
CA ARG A 85 -7.10 -9.57 -6.37
C ARG A 85 -5.73 -10.18 -6.07
N LEU A 86 -4.73 -9.34 -5.83
CA LEU A 86 -3.34 -9.75 -5.63
C LEU A 86 -3.08 -10.36 -4.25
N THR A 87 -3.96 -10.10 -3.27
CA THR A 87 -3.82 -10.58 -1.88
C THR A 87 -4.83 -11.68 -1.51
N LYS A 88 -5.57 -12.21 -2.48
CA LYS A 88 -6.41 -13.41 -2.32
C LYS A 88 -5.61 -14.67 -2.64
#